data_AF-A0A670Y2H4-F1
#
_entry.id   AF-A0A670Y2H4-F1
#
_cell.length_a   1.000
_cell.length_b   1.000
_cell.length_c   1.000
_cell.angle_alpha   90.00
_cell.angle_beta   90.00
_cell.angle_gamma   90.00
#
_symmetry.space_group_name_H-M   'P 1'
#
loop_
_entity.id
_entity.type
_entity.pdbx_description
1 polymer ?
#
loop_
_entity_poly.entity_id
_entity_poly.type
_entity_poly.pdbx_seq_one_letter_code
_entity_poly.pdbx_strand_id
1 'polypeptide(L)'
;MTGYDICLVEHYAQYVHWLCNKLSVNVVESYTMPTKSIELVWTGEHGSKVRVDGHLTSHQCVIQIKQLTATFSPIFLETIQNNLPKGVHLLVKEHTAEDFRIQLKIRTELDELRAKLQ
;
A
#
# COMPACT_ATOMS: atom_id res chain seq x y z
N MET A 1 3.47 -1.49 1.88
CA MET A 1 4.33 -2.14 0.86
C MET A 1 3.55 -2.17 -0.43
N THR A 2 4.15 -1.73 -1.54
CA THR A 2 3.48 -1.60 -2.83
C THR A 2 4.36 -2.16 -3.94
N GLY A 3 3.79 -2.84 -4.93
CA GLY A 3 4.54 -3.41 -6.06
C GLY A 3 3.62 -3.84 -7.19
N TYR A 4 4.20 -4.20 -8.33
CA TYR A 4 3.44 -4.65 -9.52
C TYR A 4 3.23 -6.16 -9.58
N ASP A 5 4.05 -6.93 -8.86
CA ASP A 5 3.88 -8.37 -8.69
C ASP A 5 3.18 -8.64 -7.35
N ILE A 6 1.96 -9.15 -7.41
CA ILE A 6 1.14 -9.46 -6.23
C ILE A 6 1.83 -10.48 -5.31
N CYS A 7 2.47 -11.51 -5.88
CA CYS A 7 3.11 -12.57 -5.11
C CYS A 7 4.26 -12.01 -4.29
N LEU A 8 5.07 -11.10 -4.87
CA LEU A 8 6.17 -10.45 -4.15
C LEU A 8 5.65 -9.56 -3.01
N VAL A 9 4.59 -8.78 -3.25
CA VAL A 9 4.03 -7.88 -2.24
C VAL A 9 3.44 -8.67 -1.08
N GLU A 10 2.65 -9.71 -1.35
CA GLU A 10 2.03 -10.54 -0.32
C GLU A 10 3.06 -11.37 0.45
N HIS A 11 4.01 -11.99 -0.23
CA HIS A 11 5.06 -12.78 0.42
C HIS A 11 5.92 -11.90 1.33
N TYR A 12 6.27 -10.70 0.89
CA TYR A 12 7.01 -9.76 1.74
C TYR A 12 6.19 -9.26 2.92
N ALA A 13 4.88 -9.03 2.74
CA ALA A 13 3.98 -8.72 3.85
C ALA A 13 3.91 -9.87 4.87
N GLN A 14 3.84 -11.12 4.41
CA GLN A 14 3.88 -12.29 5.29
C GLN A 14 5.20 -12.36 6.08
N TYR A 15 6.33 -12.10 5.44
CA TYR A 15 7.64 -12.03 6.09
C TYR A 15 7.66 -10.95 7.19
N VAL A 16 7.22 -9.73 6.90
CA VAL A 16 7.18 -8.64 7.89
C VAL A 16 6.23 -8.97 9.04
N HIS A 17 5.06 -9.54 8.75
CA HIS A 17 4.10 -9.96 9.77
C HIS A 17 4.69 -11.04 10.69
N TRP A 18 5.34 -12.05 10.11
CA TRP A 18 6.07 -13.08 10.86
C TRP A 18 7.18 -12.48 11.71
N LEU A 19 7.95 -11.53 11.18
CA LEU A 19 9.02 -10.84 11.89
C LEU A 19 8.48 -10.05 13.09
N CYS A 20 7.37 -9.34 12.93
CA CYS A 20 6.68 -8.67 14.04
C CYS A 20 6.32 -9.65 15.16
N ASN A 21 5.72 -10.79 14.82
CA ASN A 21 5.34 -11.82 15.79
C ASN A 21 6.57 -12.41 16.49
N LYS A 22 7.66 -12.62 15.76
CA LYS A 22 8.91 -13.15 16.31
C LYS A 22 9.59 -12.18 17.29
N LEU A 23 9.45 -10.89 17.05
CA LEU A 23 10.05 -9.80 17.84
C LEU A 23 9.08 -9.22 18.87
N SER A 24 7.91 -9.82 19.07
CA SER A 24 6.86 -9.35 19.98
C SER A 24 6.40 -7.91 19.70
N VAL A 25 6.41 -7.49 18.44
CA VAL A 25 5.84 -6.21 17.99
C VAL A 25 4.33 -6.40 17.83
N ASN A 26 3.55 -5.51 18.45
CA ASN A 26 2.10 -5.58 18.43
C ASN A 26 1.54 -5.23 17.04
N VAL A 27 1.08 -6.23 16.29
CA VAL A 27 0.35 -6.04 15.04
C VAL A 27 -1.13 -5.82 15.34
N VAL A 28 -1.63 -4.64 14.95
CA VAL A 28 -3.05 -4.28 15.08
C VAL A 28 -3.85 -4.92 13.96
N GLU A 29 -3.36 -4.79 12.72
CA GLU A 29 -4.06 -5.25 11.53
C GLU A 29 -3.08 -5.54 10.39
N SER A 30 -3.43 -6.48 9.52
CA SER A 30 -2.72 -6.77 8.28
C SER A 30 -3.74 -6.95 7.16
N TYR A 31 -3.72 -6.08 6.16
CA TYR A 31 -4.73 -6.04 5.10
C TYR A 31 -4.16 -5.62 3.75
N THR A 32 -4.91 -5.93 2.69
CA THR A 32 -4.63 -5.55 1.31
C THR A 32 -5.47 -4.35 0.90
N MET A 33 -4.87 -3.37 0.22
CA MET A 33 -5.60 -2.25 -0.37
C MET A 33 -6.20 -2.63 -1.72
N PRO A 34 -7.29 -1.95 -2.15
CA PRO A 34 -7.80 -2.07 -3.51
C PRO A 34 -6.70 -1.83 -4.53
N THR A 35 -6.59 -2.75 -5.49
CA THR A 35 -5.57 -2.72 -6.53
C THR A 35 -5.84 -1.54 -7.47
N LYS A 36 -4.78 -0.85 -7.90
CA LYS A 36 -4.88 0.27 -8.85
C LYS A 36 -4.28 -0.14 -10.20
N SER A 37 -5.08 -0.13 -11.25
CA SER A 37 -4.64 -0.40 -12.62
C SER A 37 -4.51 0.89 -13.40
N ILE A 38 -3.38 1.07 -14.07
CA ILE A 38 -3.09 2.22 -14.93
C ILE A 38 -2.97 1.70 -16.37
N GLU A 39 -3.71 2.32 -17.29
CA GLU A 39 -3.57 2.01 -18.71
C GLU A 39 -2.33 2.70 -19.26
N LEU A 40 -1.43 1.91 -19.85
CA LEU A 40 -0.26 2.42 -20.54
C LEU A 40 -0.63 2.71 -21.98
N VAL A 41 -0.38 3.92 -22.40
CA VAL A 41 -0.80 4.43 -23.70
C VAL A 41 0.42 4.90 -24.46
N TRP A 42 0.61 4.35 -25.66
CA TRP A 42 1.69 4.69 -26.57
C TRP A 42 1.19 5.57 -27.71
N THR A 43 1.84 6.71 -27.91
CA THR A 43 1.67 7.58 -29.08
C THR A 43 2.84 7.38 -30.03
N GLY A 44 2.58 6.91 -31.26
CA GLY A 44 3.64 6.68 -32.24
C GLY A 44 4.35 7.96 -32.69
N GLU A 45 5.63 7.84 -33.02
CA GLU A 45 6.54 8.97 -33.32
C GLU A 45 6.13 9.82 -34.55
N HIS A 46 5.30 9.28 -35.45
CA HIS A 46 4.92 9.95 -36.70
C HIS A 46 3.40 9.97 -36.97
N GLY A 47 2.54 9.86 -35.96
CA GLY A 47 1.09 10.02 -36.17
C GLY A 47 0.25 10.06 -34.90
N SER A 48 -0.90 10.74 -34.98
CA SER A 48 -1.85 10.98 -33.87
C SER A 48 -2.59 9.74 -33.36
N LYS A 49 -2.16 8.52 -33.74
CA LYS A 49 -2.85 7.28 -33.39
C LYS A 49 -2.35 6.78 -32.03
N VAL A 50 -3.08 7.17 -30.99
CA VAL A 50 -2.98 6.65 -29.63
C VAL A 50 -3.31 5.15 -29.63
N ARG A 51 -2.44 4.30 -29.08
CA ARG A 51 -2.69 2.86 -28.88
C ARG A 51 -2.46 2.48 -27.43
N VAL A 52 -3.31 1.62 -26.87
CA VAL A 52 -3.07 1.03 -25.55
C VAL A 52 -1.97 -0.02 -25.69
N ASP A 53 -0.91 0.15 -24.91
CA ASP A 53 0.30 -0.68 -24.92
C ASP A 53 0.27 -1.75 -23.82
N GLY A 54 -0.52 -1.52 -22.76
CA GLY A 54 -0.76 -2.52 -21.71
C GLY A 54 -1.49 -1.97 -20.49
N HIS A 55 -1.60 -2.81 -19.47
CA HIS A 55 -2.14 -2.44 -18.15
C HIS A 55 -1.08 -2.69 -17.09
N LEU A 56 -0.79 -1.68 -16.29
CA LEU A 56 0.12 -1.79 -15.15
C LEU A 56 -0.70 -1.79 -13.87
N THR A 57 -0.71 -2.94 -13.21
CA THR A 57 -1.52 -3.17 -12.02
C THR A 57 -0.64 -3.12 -10.77
N SER A 58 -0.97 -2.25 -9.83
CA SER A 58 -0.24 -2.07 -8.57
C SER A 58 -1.02 -2.60 -7.38
N HIS A 59 -0.35 -3.42 -6.58
CA HIS A 59 -0.86 -4.07 -5.40
C HIS A 59 -0.22 -3.48 -4.16
N GLN A 60 -0.99 -3.33 -3.08
CA GLN A 60 -0.50 -2.77 -1.84
C GLN A 60 -0.99 -3.58 -0.64
N CYS A 61 -0.05 -3.96 0.23
CA CYS A 61 -0.31 -4.56 1.53
C CYS A 61 0.13 -3.61 2.64
N VAL A 62 -0.64 -3.55 3.71
CA VAL A 62 -0.38 -2.72 4.89
C VAL A 62 -0.37 -3.60 6.13
N ILE A 63 0.65 -3.38 6.97
CA ILE A 63 0.74 -3.98 8.30
C ILE A 63 0.77 -2.81 9.27
N GLN A 64 -0.28 -2.72 10.08
CA GLN A 64 -0.40 -1.71 11.11
C GLN A 64 0.15 -2.27 12.42
N ILE A 65 1.14 -1.58 12.97
CA ILE A 65 1.77 -1.92 14.25
C ILE A 65 1.49 -0.83 15.28
N LYS A 66 1.56 -1.20 16.57
CA LYS A 66 1.37 -0.29 17.69
C LYS A 66 2.53 -0.41 18.67
N GLN A 67 2.82 0.68 19.38
CA GLN A 67 3.76 0.70 20.51
C GLN A 67 5.18 0.23 20.15
N LEU A 68 5.70 0.63 18.99
CA LEU A 68 7.12 0.42 18.67
C LEU A 68 7.98 1.32 19.55
N THR A 69 8.93 0.75 20.29
CA THR A 69 9.80 1.54 21.17
C THR A 69 10.84 2.32 20.36
N ALA A 70 11.19 3.52 20.81
CA ALA A 70 12.16 4.38 20.12
C ALA A 70 13.54 3.72 19.97
N THR A 71 13.95 2.91 20.95
CA THR A 71 15.24 2.20 20.94
C THR A 71 15.27 1.02 19.98
N PHE A 72 14.12 0.36 19.75
CA PHE A 72 14.02 -0.79 18.87
C PHE A 72 13.69 -0.41 17.42
N SER A 73 12.99 0.70 17.22
CA SER A 73 12.52 1.17 15.92
C SER A 73 13.62 1.20 14.84
N PRO A 74 14.83 1.76 15.07
CA PRO A 74 15.87 1.80 14.04
C PRO A 74 16.29 0.40 13.57
N ILE A 75 16.49 -0.53 14.51
CA ILE A 75 16.92 -1.91 14.23
C ILE A 75 15.85 -2.64 13.43
N PHE A 76 14.58 -2.47 13.83
CA PHE A 76 13.45 -3.08 13.15
C PHE A 76 13.29 -2.55 11.71
N LEU A 77 13.34 -1.24 11.53
CA LEU A 77 13.22 -0.61 10.21
C LEU A 77 14.38 -0.97 9.29
N GLU A 78 15.61 -0.98 9.80
CA GLU A 78 16.81 -1.41 9.07
C GLU A 78 16.68 -2.88 8.63
N THR A 79 16.22 -3.76 9.51
CA THR A 79 16.02 -5.19 9.18
C THR A 79 15.00 -5.36 8.06
N ILE A 80 13.89 -4.63 8.10
CA ILE A 80 12.89 -4.67 7.02
C ILE A 80 13.50 -4.16 5.72
N GLN A 81 14.14 -3.00 5.75
CA GLN A 81 14.73 -2.37 4.56
C GLN A 81 15.81 -3.23 3.90
N ASN A 82 16.69 -3.87 4.68
CA ASN A 82 17.75 -4.73 4.17
C ASN A 82 17.23 -6.02 3.50
N ASN A 83 16.02 -6.44 3.85
CA ASN A 83 15.38 -7.62 3.26
C ASN A 83 14.31 -7.25 2.21
N LEU A 84 14.23 -5.98 1.79
CA LEU A 84 13.24 -5.52 0.82
C LEU A 84 13.53 -6.12 -0.57
N PRO A 85 12.61 -6.91 -1.15
CA PRO A 85 12.80 -7.47 -2.49
C PRO A 85 12.75 -6.37 -3.56
N LYS A 86 13.48 -6.62 -4.66
CA LYS A 86 13.44 -5.75 -5.84
C LYS A 86 12.02 -5.67 -6.39
N GLY A 87 11.58 -4.47 -6.78
CA GLY A 87 10.24 -4.24 -7.32
C GLY A 87 9.15 -4.04 -6.26
N VAL A 88 9.50 -4.07 -4.97
CA VAL A 88 8.60 -3.69 -3.87
C VAL A 88 9.08 -2.38 -3.26
N HIS A 89 8.15 -1.44 -3.11
CA HIS A 89 8.35 -0.17 -2.44
C HIS A 89 7.81 -0.23 -1.01
N LEU A 90 8.63 0.17 -0.04
CA LEU A 90 8.26 0.28 1.37
C LEU A 90 7.98 1.74 1.73
N LEU A 91 6.84 1.98 2.37
CA LEU A 91 6.50 3.26 2.97
C LEU A 91 6.12 3.01 4.43
N VAL A 92 6.83 3.69 5.33
CA VAL A 92 6.52 3.70 6.76
C VAL A 92 6.02 5.10 7.11
N LYS A 93 4.84 5.16 7.70
CA LYS A 93 4.20 6.42 8.09
C LYS A 93 3.32 6.21 9.32
N GLU A 94 3.01 7.29 10.01
CA GLU A 94 2.00 7.28 11.06
C GLU A 94 0.61 7.02 10.46
N HIS A 95 -0.20 6.25 11.18
CA HIS A 95 -1.56 5.94 10.76
C HIS A 95 -2.48 7.13 11.05
N THR A 96 -3.17 7.62 10.02
CA THR A 96 -4.11 8.73 10.13
C THR A 96 -5.56 8.29 9.90
N ALA A 97 -6.53 9.10 10.32
CA ALA A 97 -7.94 8.83 10.03
C ALA A 97 -8.23 8.75 8.52
N GLU A 98 -7.46 9.45 7.69
CA GLU A 98 -7.61 9.38 6.24
C GLU A 98 -7.20 8.01 5.67
N ASP A 99 -6.15 7.40 6.23
CA ASP A 99 -5.72 6.05 5.84
C ASP A 99 -6.80 5.00 6.09
N PHE A 100 -7.52 5.15 7.20
CA PHE A 100 -8.68 4.33 7.50
C PHE A 100 -9.83 4.59 6.51
N ARG A 101 -10.11 5.85 6.18
CA ARG A 101 -11.18 6.21 5.24
C ARG A 101 -10.95 5.64 3.84
N ILE A 102 -9.71 5.61 3.35
CA ILE A 102 -9.36 5.09 2.02
C ILE A 102 -9.69 3.59 1.88
N GLN A 103 -9.72 2.84 2.98
CA GLN A 103 -10.15 1.44 2.97
C GLN A 103 -11.66 1.28 2.81
N LEU A 104 -12.44 2.27 3.25
CA LEU A 104 -13.89 2.21 3.26
C LEU A 104 -14.46 2.52 1.87
N LYS A 105 -15.62 1.93 1.58
CA LYS A 105 -16.40 2.33 0.40
C LYS A 105 -16.86 3.78 0.55
N ILE A 106 -16.68 4.56 -0.52
CA ILE A 106 -17.19 5.93 -0.62
C ILE A 106 -18.72 5.89 -0.50
N ARG A 107 -19.28 6.80 0.31
CA ARG A 107 -20.72 6.93 0.53
C ARG A 107 -21.21 8.24 -0.07
N THR A 108 -21.37 8.26 -1.39
CA THR A 108 -21.75 9.45 -2.17
C THR A 108 -23.05 10.09 -1.66
N GLU A 109 -24.04 9.28 -1.28
CA GLU A 109 -25.31 9.76 -0.70
C GLU A 109 -25.13 10.59 0.57
N LEU A 110 -24.18 10.20 1.43
CA LEU A 110 -23.90 10.93 2.67
C LEU A 110 -23.24 12.28 2.37
N ASP A 111 -22.36 12.31 1.37
CA ASP A 111 -21.69 13.54 0.94
C ASP A 111 -22.70 14.50 0.26
N GLU A 112 -23.63 13.98 -0.54
CA GLU A 112 -24.74 14.76 -1.10
C GLU A 112 -25.68 15.31 -0.02
N LEU A 113 -25.99 14.53 1.01
CA LEU A 113 -26.79 14.99 2.15
C LEU A 113 -26.07 16.06 2.97
N ARG A 114 -24.75 15.93 3.17
CA ARG A 114 -23.93 16.96 3.81
C ARG A 114 -23.91 18.26 3.00
N ALA A 115 -23.79 18.17 1.68
CA ALA A 115 -23.81 19.33 0.80
C ALA A 115 -25.16 20.07 0.83
N LYS A 116 -26.28 19.36 1.03
CA LYS A 116 -27.62 19.96 1.18
C LYS A 116 -27.87 20.64 2.53
N LEU A 117 -27.03 20.38 3.53
CA LEU A 117 -27.13 20.97 4.88
C LEU A 117 -26.24 22.21 5.05
N GLN A 118 -25.43 22.56 4.05
CA GLN A 118 -24.66 23.81 3.97
C GLN A 118 -25.42 24.87 3.17
#